data_AF-A0A0U1L679-F1
#
_entry.id   AF-A0A0U1L679-F1
#
_cell.length_a   1.000
_cell.length_b   1.000
_cell.length_c   1.000
_cell.angle_alpha   90.00
_cell.angle_beta   90.00
_cell.angle_gamma   90.00
#
_symmetry.space_group_name_H-M   'P 1'
#
loop_
_entity.id
_entity.type
_entity.pdbx_description
1 polymer ?
#
loop_
_entity_poly.entity_id
_entity_poly.type
_entity_poly.pdbx_seq_one_letter_code
_entity_poly.pdbx_strand_id
1 'polypeptide(L)' 'MENIVAIMEKMPDPRQAWKVKHKLSDILIICLLAVTCNANSALEIYDFAVARTGLNLYGWCMVQ' A
#
# COMPACT_ATOMS: atom_id res chain seq x y z
N MET A 1 -1.80 22.93 -9.10
CA MET A 1 -1.03 22.00 -8.24
C MET A 1 -1.71 20.66 -8.30
N GLU A 2 -1.06 19.66 -8.89
CA GLU A 2 -1.56 18.29 -8.78
C GLU A 2 -1.29 17.80 -7.35
N ASN A 3 -2.30 17.22 -6.70
CA ASN A 3 -2.12 16.65 -5.38
C ASN A 3 -1.37 15.31 -5.50
N ILE A 4 -0.76 14.87 -4.38
CA ILE A 4 0.07 13.67 -4.37
C ILE A 4 -0.70 12.42 -4.84
N VAL A 5 -2.00 12.35 -4.55
CA VAL A 5 -2.88 11.26 -4.99
C VAL A 5 -3.00 11.20 -6.51
N ALA A 6 -3.15 12.35 -7.19
CA ALA A 6 -3.23 12.39 -8.65
C ALA A 6 -1.92 11.97 -9.33
N ILE A 7 -0.77 12.24 -8.70
CA ILE A 7 0.53 11.76 -9.18
C ILE A 7 0.61 10.23 -9.04
N MET A 8 0.13 9.69 -7.93
CA MET A 8 0.18 8.25 -7.63
C MET A 8 -0.77 7.42 -8.51
N GLU A 9 -1.93 7.94 -8.90
CA GLU A 9 -2.85 7.26 -9.83
C GLU A 9 -2.31 7.21 -11.27
N LYS A 10 -1.40 8.12 -11.66
CA LYS A 10 -0.78 8.14 -12.99
C LYS A 10 0.44 7.24 -13.12
N MET A 11 0.96 6.69 -12.02
CA MET A 11 2.11 5.80 -12.08
C MET A 11 1.73 4.48 -12.78
N PRO A 12 2.56 4.01 -13.73
CA PRO A 12 2.34 2.71 -14.34
C PRO A 12 2.47 1.63 -13.27
N ASP A 13 1.47 0.75 -13.18
CA ASP A 13 1.49 -0.40 -12.29
C ASP A 13 2.04 -1.61 -13.06
N PRO A 14 3.28 -2.07 -12.78
CA PRO A 14 3.87 -3.20 -13.50
C PRO A 14 3.29 -4.55 -13.08
N ARG A 15 2.39 -4.59 -12.08
CA ARG A 15 1.82 -5.83 -11.56
C ARG A 15 0.78 -6.38 -12.53
N GLN A 16 0.69 -7.72 -12.58
CA GLN A 16 -0.28 -8.41 -13.43
C GLN A 16 -1.71 -8.11 -12.95
N ALA A 17 -2.53 -7.45 -13.76
CA ALA A 17 -3.87 -6.97 -13.37
C ALA A 17 -4.77 -8.05 -12.73
N TRP A 18 -4.67 -9.31 -13.18
CA TRP A 18 -5.45 -10.43 -12.66
C TRP A 18 -4.98 -10.95 -11.29
N LYS A 19 -3.78 -10.56 -10.84
CA LYS A 19 -3.26 -10.84 -9.49
C LYS A 19 -3.39 -9.64 -8.54
N VAL A 20 -3.93 -8.51 -9.03
CA VAL A 20 -4.01 -7.27 -8.26
C VAL A 20 -5.41 -7.13 -7.67
N LYS A 21 -5.50 -7.27 -6.34
CA LYS A 21 -6.75 -7.02 -5.59
C LYS A 21 -6.90 -5.56 -5.14
N HIS A 22 -5.78 -4.85 -5.00
CA HIS A 22 -5.71 -3.50 -4.43
C HIS A 22 -4.88 -2.58 -5.31
N LYS A 23 -5.36 -1.34 -5.50
CA LYS A 23 -4.65 -0.34 -6.30
C LYS A 23 -3.27 -0.04 -5.70
N LEU A 24 -2.30 0.27 -6.57
CA LEU A 24 -0.95 0.61 -6.11
C LEU A 24 -0.94 1.88 -5.28
N SER A 25 -1.73 2.88 -5.69
CA SER A 25 -1.93 4.15 -4.97
C SER A 25 -2.38 3.94 -3.54
N ASP A 26 -3.43 3.14 -3.31
CA ASP A 26 -3.95 2.84 -1.97
C ASP A 26 -2.86 2.24 -1.07
N ILE A 27 -2.08 1.30 -1.60
CA ILE A 27 -1.05 0.61 -0.82
C ILE A 27 0.12 1.56 -0.49
N LEU A 28 0.54 2.38 -1.45
CA LEU A 28 1.58 3.36 -1.22
C LEU A 28 1.16 4.42 -0.19
N ILE A 29 -0.11 4.85 -0.21
CA ILE A 29 -0.66 5.76 0.79
C ILE A 29 -0.64 5.10 2.17
N ILE A 30 -1.04 3.84 2.27
CA ILE A 30 -1.00 3.09 3.54
C ILE A 30 0.42 2.94 4.07
N CYS A 31 1.39 2.61 3.22
CA CYS A 31 2.80 2.56 3.61
C CYS A 31 3.29 3.91 4.13
N LEU A 32 2.94 5.01 3.44
CA LEU A 32 3.32 6.36 3.89
C LEU A 32 2.69 6.68 5.25
N LEU A 33 1.40 6.41 5.43
CA LEU A 33 0.70 6.63 6.69
C LEU A 33 1.30 5.78 7.82
N ALA A 34 1.58 4.51 7.57
CA ALA A 34 2.17 3.60 8.55
C ALA A 34 3.57 4.09 8.98
N VAL A 35 4.43 4.48 8.03
CA VAL A 35 5.77 5.03 8.35
C VAL A 35 5.64 6.34 9.14
N THR A 36 4.69 7.22 8.80
CA THR A 36 4.44 8.43 9.61
C THR A 36 3.89 8.14 11.00
N CYS A 37 3.24 6.99 11.17
CA CYS A 37 2.81 6.45 12.46
C CYS A 37 3.89 5.60 13.15
N ASN A 38 5.16 5.75 12.73
CA ASN A 38 6.32 5.09 13.33
C ASN A 38 6.35 3.57 13.14
N ALA A 39 5.80 3.05 12.04
CA ALA A 39 6.03 1.67 11.61
C ALA A 39 7.46 1.52 11.05
N ASN A 40 8.27 0.67 11.68
CA ASN A 40 9.68 0.47 11.34
C ASN A 40 9.95 -0.82 10.57
N SER A 41 8.93 -1.67 10.46
CA SER A 41 9.04 -2.97 9.79
C SER A 41 7.86 -3.19 8.83
N ALA A 42 8.07 -4.05 7.84
CA ALA A 42 7.00 -4.45 6.92
C ALA A 42 5.82 -5.11 7.65
N LEU A 43 6.11 -5.84 8.73
CA LEU A 43 5.08 -6.44 9.59
C LEU A 43 4.24 -5.36 10.30
N GLU A 44 4.87 -4.31 10.83
CA GLU A 44 4.14 -3.20 11.46
C GLU A 44 3.27 -2.43 10.45
N ILE A 45 3.74 -2.28 9.20
CA ILE A 45 2.95 -1.67 8.12
C ILE A 45 1.76 -2.57 7.78
N TYR A 46 1.96 -3.88 7.73
CA TYR A 46 0.90 -4.86 7.52
C TYR A 46 -0.15 -4.79 8.64
N ASP A 47 0.29 -4.82 9.89
CA ASP A 47 -0.59 -4.73 11.06
C ASP A 47 -1.37 -3.42 11.07
N PHE A 48 -0.73 -2.31 10.72
CA PHE A 48 -1.40 -1.02 10.55
C PHE A 48 -2.48 -1.07 9.47
N ALA A 49 -2.19 -1.65 8.31
CA ALA A 49 -3.13 -1.79 7.20
C ALA A 49 -4.37 -2.60 7.64
N VAL A 50 -4.16 -3.77 8.24
CA VAL A 50 -5.24 -4.63 8.73
C VAL A 50 -6.08 -3.92 9.79
N ALA A 51 -5.43 -3.29 10.77
CA ALA A 51 -6.13 -2.66 11.89
C ALA A 51 -6.94 -1.42 11.48
N ARG A 52 -6.45 -0.62 10.53
CA ARG A 52 -7.06 0.68 10.17
C ARG A 52 -7.98 0.62 8.96
N THR A 53 -7.78 -0.33 8.06
CA THR A 53 -8.51 -0.37 6.78
C THR A 53 -9.17 -1.72 6.51
N GLY A 54 -8.90 -2.75 7.32
CA GLY A 54 -9.34 -4.12 7.04
C GLY A 54 -8.67 -4.72 5.79
N LEU A 55 -7.67 -4.05 5.22
CA LEU A 55 -6.94 -4.52 4.05
C LEU A 55 -6.01 -5.65 4.45
N ASN A 56 -6.36 -6.86 4.02
CA ASN A 56 -5.51 -8.03 4.17
C ASN A 56 -4.43 -8.05 3.08
N LEU A 57 -3.23 -7.61 3.44
CA LEU A 57 -2.03 -7.62 2.60
C LEU A 57 -1.19 -8.92 2.76
N TYR A 58 -1.74 -10.05 3.24
CA TYR A 58 -0.93 -11.28 3.49
C TYR A 58 -0.24 -11.79 2.22
N GLY A 59 -0.84 -11.55 1.06
CA GLY A 59 -0.24 -11.89 -0.24
C GLY A 59 0.87 -10.94 -0.71
N TRP A 60 1.13 -9.83 -0.01
CA TRP A 60 2.24 -8.90 -0.31
C TRP A 60 3.55 -9.32 0.35
N CYS A 61 3.50 -9.82 1.59
CA CYS A 61 4.69 -10.25 2.33
C CYS A 61 5.33 -11.53 1.75
N MET A 62 4.59 -12.28 0.92
CA MET A 62 5.02 -13.54 0.30
C MET A 62 5.62 -13.35 -1.11
N VAL A 63 5.73 -12.11 -1.60
CA VAL A 63 6.27 -11.79 -2.95
C VAL A 63 7.62 -11.05 -2.88
N GLN A 64 8.25 -11.01 -1.71
CA GLN A 64 9.66 -10.64 -1.58
C GLN A 64 10.56 -11.85 -1.78
#